data_AF-R5GQ43-F1
#
_entry.id   AF-R5GQ43-F1
#
_cell.length_a   1.000
_cell.length_b   1.000
_cell.length_c   1.000
_cell.angle_alpha   90.00
_cell.angle_beta   90.00
_cell.angle_gamma   90.00
#
_symmetry.space_group_name_H-M   'P 1'
#
loop_
_entity.id
_entity.type
_entity.pdbx_description
1 polymer ?
#
loop_
_entity_poly.entity_id
_entity_poly.type
_entity_poly.pdbx_seq_one_letter_code
_entity_poly.pdbx_strand_id
1 'polypeptide(L)'
;MSKTATVFTAPERIKKLDYITKLPRNEFVAEISDLYHSLNMLYTFREGNGRTERVFFVMLIRNAGYDIDYSTLNSDLLMIWSIQAAGGVTDTLVKFFEENIISR
;
A
#
# COMPACT_ATOMS: atom_id res chain seq x y z
N MET A 1 16.36 0.10 6.57
CA MET A 1 16.24 1.54 6.89
C MET A 1 15.65 1.69 8.30
N SER A 2 16.03 2.72 9.06
CA SER A 2 15.41 2.99 10.38
C SER A 2 13.94 3.39 10.21
N LYS A 3 13.03 2.94 11.10
CA LYS A 3 11.59 3.29 11.09
C LYS A 3 11.38 4.81 10.96
N THR A 4 12.24 5.60 11.57
CA THR A 4 12.20 7.06 11.52
C THR A 4 12.40 7.60 10.09
N ALA A 5 13.26 7.00 9.28
CA ALA A 5 13.57 7.48 7.92
C ALA A 5 12.39 7.28 6.95
N THR A 6 11.63 6.19 7.10
CA THR A 6 10.48 5.88 6.24
C THR A 6 9.29 6.82 6.51
N VAL A 7 9.03 7.18 7.77
CA VAL A 7 7.95 8.14 8.15
C VAL A 7 8.16 9.50 7.46
N PHE A 8 9.38 10.02 7.45
CA PHE A 8 9.68 11.34 6.90
C PHE A 8 9.74 11.38 5.37
N THR A 9 9.88 10.22 4.71
CA THR A 9 10.08 10.15 3.25
C THR A 9 8.82 9.79 2.49
N ALA A 10 7.84 9.09 3.08
CA ALA A 10 6.61 8.70 2.40
C ALA A 10 5.81 9.89 1.83
N PRO A 11 5.58 11.01 2.56
CA PRO A 11 4.87 12.16 2.01
C PRO A 11 5.61 12.80 0.82
N GLU A 12 6.93 12.94 0.92
CA GLU A 12 7.75 13.52 -0.15
C GLU A 12 7.85 12.60 -1.37
N ARG A 13 7.88 11.27 -1.17
CA ARG A 13 7.82 10.27 -2.23
C ARG A 13 6.51 10.37 -3.02
N ILE A 14 5.38 10.40 -2.32
CA ILE A 14 4.05 10.50 -2.95
C ILE A 14 3.93 11.80 -3.75
N LYS A 15 4.39 12.94 -3.19
CA LYS A 15 4.39 14.22 -3.92
C LYS A 15 5.27 14.18 -5.17
N LYS A 16 6.48 13.62 -5.08
CA LYS A 16 7.40 13.50 -6.23
C LYS A 16 6.83 12.65 -7.36
N LEU A 17 6.00 11.66 -7.02
CA LEU A 17 5.31 10.80 -7.99
C LEU A 17 3.93 11.34 -8.40
N ASP A 18 3.66 12.62 -8.19
CA ASP A 18 2.39 13.28 -8.52
C ASP A 18 1.18 12.52 -7.96
N TYR A 19 1.25 12.16 -6.68
CA TYR A 19 0.24 11.37 -5.98
C TYR A 19 -0.05 10.02 -6.63
N ILE A 20 0.96 9.44 -7.29
CA ILE A 20 0.93 8.13 -7.96
C ILE A 20 -0.10 8.10 -9.11
N THR A 21 -0.46 9.25 -9.68
CA THR A 21 -1.52 9.36 -10.70
C THR A 21 -1.04 9.10 -12.13
N LYS A 22 0.26 9.20 -12.39
CA LYS A 22 0.83 9.17 -13.76
C LYS A 22 1.64 7.91 -14.08
N LEU A 23 1.62 6.93 -13.19
CA LEU A 23 2.39 5.70 -13.38
C LEU A 23 1.64 4.73 -14.31
N PRO A 24 2.36 3.99 -15.18
CA PRO A 24 1.78 2.84 -15.87
C PRO A 24 1.36 1.78 -14.83
N ARG A 25 0.36 0.97 -15.19
CA ARG A 25 -0.33 0.07 -14.26
C ARG A 25 0.59 -0.83 -13.42
N ASN A 26 1.60 -1.43 -14.04
CA ASN A 26 2.58 -2.29 -13.37
C ASN A 26 3.41 -1.53 -12.34
N GLU A 27 3.88 -0.32 -12.69
CA GLU A 27 4.64 0.54 -11.77
C GLU A 27 3.73 1.09 -10.66
N PHE A 28 2.48 1.41 -10.97
CA PHE A 28 1.48 1.81 -9.99
C PHE A 28 1.27 0.73 -8.93
N VAL A 29 1.04 -0.52 -9.33
CA VAL A 29 0.82 -1.63 -8.39
C VAL A 29 2.07 -1.90 -7.55
N ALA A 30 3.25 -1.89 -8.16
CA ALA A 30 4.51 -2.06 -7.45
C ALA A 30 4.71 -0.94 -6.40
N GLU A 31 4.45 0.31 -6.78
CA GLU A 31 4.59 1.47 -5.90
C GLU A 31 3.59 1.44 -4.73
N ILE A 32 2.33 1.10 -4.99
CA ILE A 32 1.31 0.93 -3.94
C ILE A 32 1.71 -0.18 -2.97
N SER A 33 2.21 -1.30 -3.47
CA SER A 33 2.61 -2.44 -2.65
C SER A 33 3.79 -2.11 -1.75
N ASP A 34 4.81 -1.42 -2.29
CA ASP A 34 5.98 -1.00 -1.53
C ASP A 34 5.64 0.09 -0.50
N LEU A 35 4.78 1.05 -0.87
CA LEU A 35 4.31 2.06 0.07
C LEU A 35 3.47 1.43 1.19
N TYR A 36 2.61 0.45 0.86
CA TYR A 36 1.79 -0.27 1.84
C TYR A 36 2.68 -1.01 2.84
N HIS A 37 3.65 -1.78 2.34
CA HIS A 37 4.64 -2.47 3.18
C HIS A 37 5.40 -1.47 4.06
N SER A 38 5.92 -0.39 3.46
CA SER A 38 6.69 0.64 4.16
C SER A 38 5.92 1.30 5.28
N LEU A 39 4.64 1.65 5.05
CA LEU A 39 3.77 2.24 6.07
C LEU A 39 3.37 1.23 7.14
N ASN A 40 3.05 -0.01 6.76
CA ASN A 40 2.67 -1.07 7.69
C ASN A 40 3.76 -1.37 8.73
N MET A 41 5.04 -1.27 8.33
CA MET A 41 6.19 -1.47 9.24
C MET A 41 6.32 -0.39 10.33
N LEU A 42 5.66 0.75 10.17
CA LEU A 42 5.78 1.89 11.09
C LEU A 42 4.95 1.69 12.36
N TYR A 43 3.76 1.09 12.28
CA TYR A 43 2.82 0.97 13.41
C TYR A 43 2.60 2.32 14.11
N THR A 44 2.25 3.35 13.34
CA THR A 44 2.27 4.76 13.74
C THR A 44 1.31 5.12 14.87
N PHE A 45 0.21 4.38 15.03
CA PHE A 45 -0.82 4.61 16.04
C PHE A 45 -0.78 3.53 17.12
N ARG A 46 -1.23 3.90 18.33
CA ARG A 46 -1.42 2.95 19.44
C ARG A 46 -2.39 1.84 19.06
N GLU A 47 -3.50 2.19 18.41
CA GLU A 47 -4.51 1.26 17.90
C GLU A 47 -5.08 1.80 16.57
N GLY A 48 -5.59 0.88 15.74
CA GLY A 48 -6.28 1.26 14.51
C GLY A 48 -5.41 1.41 13.26
N ASN A 49 -4.11 1.08 13.31
CA ASN A 49 -3.18 1.15 12.17
C ASN A 49 -3.78 0.59 10.87
N GLY A 50 -4.22 -0.68 10.88
CA GLY A 50 -4.77 -1.31 9.68
C GLY A 50 -6.08 -0.68 9.17
N ARG A 51 -6.88 -0.03 10.02
CA ARG A 51 -8.10 0.68 9.58
C ARG A 51 -7.72 1.99 8.90
N THR A 52 -6.82 2.76 9.51
CA THR A 52 -6.34 4.03 8.96
C THR A 52 -5.57 3.82 7.66
N GLU A 53 -4.68 2.82 7.60
CA GLU A 53 -3.91 2.46 6.41
C GLU A 53 -4.84 2.12 5.24
N ARG A 54 -5.84 1.24 5.45
CA ARG A 54 -6.78 0.87 4.37
C ARG A 54 -7.54 2.07 3.82
N VAL A 55 -8.05 2.95 4.69
CA VAL A 55 -8.77 4.15 4.24
C VAL A 55 -7.84 5.06 3.42
N PHE A 56 -6.61 5.25 3.88
CA PHE A 56 -5.61 6.03 3.15
C PHE A 56 -5.33 5.44 1.75
N PHE A 57 -5.11 4.12 1.66
CA PHE A 57 -4.85 3.47 0.38
C PHE A 57 -6.05 3.48 -0.56
N VAL A 58 -7.29 3.33 -0.06
CA VAL A 58 -8.49 3.52 -0.89
C VAL A 58 -8.50 4.92 -1.51
N MET A 59 -8.23 5.96 -0.72
CA MET A 59 -8.22 7.34 -1.22
C MET A 59 -7.11 7.56 -2.27
N LEU A 60 -5.91 7.06 -2.00
CA LEU A 60 -4.76 7.20 -2.88
C LEU A 60 -4.95 6.46 -4.22
N ILE A 61 -5.44 5.22 -4.16
CA ILE A 61 -5.71 4.40 -5.36
C ILE A 61 -6.82 5.03 -6.19
N ARG A 62 -7.89 5.53 -5.56
CA ARG A 62 -8.98 6.25 -6.24
C ARG A 62 -8.56 7.55 -6.87
N ASN A 63 -7.63 8.27 -6.25
CA ASN A 63 -7.05 9.48 -6.82
C ASN A 63 -6.30 9.19 -8.13
N ALA A 64 -5.73 8.00 -8.28
CA ALA A 64 -5.04 7.56 -9.48
C ALA A 64 -5.96 6.93 -10.56
N GLY A 65 -7.28 6.97 -10.40
CA GLY A 65 -8.23 6.44 -11.38
C GLY A 65 -8.47 4.93 -11.29
N TYR A 66 -8.06 4.29 -10.20
CA TYR A 66 -8.31 2.88 -9.91
C TYR A 66 -9.29 2.73 -8.73
N ASP A 67 -9.67 1.49 -8.40
CA ASP A 67 -10.45 1.19 -7.19
C ASP A 67 -9.96 -0.10 -6.52
N ILE A 68 -10.25 -0.22 -5.23
CA ILE A 68 -10.04 -1.43 -4.43
C ILE A 68 -11.14 -1.51 -3.38
N ASP A 69 -11.81 -2.66 -3.30
CA ASP A 69 -12.88 -2.89 -2.33
C ASP A 69 -12.45 -3.91 -1.26
N TYR A 70 -11.85 -3.39 -0.17
CA TYR A 70 -11.44 -4.20 0.98
C TYR A 70 -12.57 -5.01 1.64
N SER A 71 -13.84 -4.70 1.41
CA SER A 71 -14.97 -5.48 1.98
C SER A 71 -15.15 -6.83 1.31
N THR A 72 -14.65 -6.96 0.07
CA THR A 72 -14.72 -8.20 -0.72
C THR A 72 -13.44 -9.04 -0.61
N LEU A 73 -12.37 -8.48 -0.02
CA LEU A 73 -11.06 -9.13 0.05
C LEU A 73 -10.98 -10.11 1.21
N ASN A 74 -10.23 -11.19 0.99
CA ASN A 74 -9.84 -12.08 2.07
C ASN A 74 -8.81 -11.37 2.98
N SER A 75 -9.28 -10.89 4.14
CA SER A 75 -8.45 -10.17 5.11
C SER A 75 -7.30 -11.01 5.67
N ASP A 76 -7.48 -12.32 5.77
CA ASP A 76 -6.46 -13.24 6.31
C ASP A 76 -5.31 -13.39 5.33
N LEU A 77 -5.60 -13.44 4.02
CA LEU A 77 -4.57 -13.44 3.00
C LEU A 77 -3.76 -12.14 3.00
N LEU A 78 -4.42 -10.98 3.07
CA LEU A 78 -3.72 -9.71 3.20
C LEU A 78 -2.83 -9.66 4.45
N MET A 79 -3.30 -10.20 5.57
CA MET A 79 -2.49 -10.31 6.79
C MET A 79 -1.26 -11.21 6.56
N ILE A 80 -1.44 -12.41 6.02
CA ILE A 80 -0.36 -13.37 5.74
C ILE A 80 0.69 -12.75 4.79
N TRP A 81 0.25 -12.12 3.71
CA TRP A 81 1.14 -11.50 2.74
C TRP A 81 1.85 -10.27 3.30
N SER A 82 1.20 -9.49 4.18
CA SER A 82 1.87 -8.39 4.90
C SER A 82 2.97 -8.91 5.84
N ILE A 83 2.75 -10.05 6.52
CA ILE A 83 3.76 -10.71 7.36
C ILE A 83 4.93 -11.23 6.50
N GLN A 84 4.64 -11.83 5.34
CA GLN A 84 5.69 -12.28 4.40
C GLN A 84 6.52 -11.10 3.87
N ALA A 85 5.87 -9.99 3.53
CA ALA A 85 6.54 -8.75 3.12
C ALA A 85 7.42 -8.19 4.24
N ALA A 86 6.97 -8.23 5.50
CA ALA A 86 7.80 -7.89 6.67
C ALA A 86 9.04 -8.81 6.81
N GLY A 87 8.94 -10.06 6.36
CA GLY A 87 10.05 -11.02 6.25
C GLY A 87 10.95 -10.82 5.03
N GLY A 88 10.68 -9.82 4.17
CA GLY A 88 11.47 -9.50 2.97
C GLY A 88 10.96 -10.10 1.67
N VAL A 89 9.84 -10.84 1.68
CA VAL A 89 9.22 -11.42 0.47
C VAL A 89 8.04 -10.57 0.05
N THR A 90 8.23 -9.66 -0.91
CA THR A 90 7.22 -8.66 -1.30
C THR A 90 6.38 -9.07 -2.52
N ASP A 91 6.81 -10.06 -3.31
CA ASP A 91 6.14 -10.47 -4.54
C ASP A 91 4.69 -10.91 -4.34
N THR A 92 4.39 -11.55 -3.21
CA THR A 92 3.03 -11.99 -2.86
C THR A 92 2.11 -10.82 -2.58
N LEU A 93 2.63 -9.75 -1.96
CA LEU A 93 1.89 -8.52 -1.72
C LEU A 93 1.65 -7.75 -3.04
N VAL A 94 2.63 -7.72 -3.94
CA VAL A 94 2.47 -7.14 -5.29
C VAL A 94 1.38 -7.86 -6.06
N LYS A 95 1.44 -9.20 -6.09
CA LYS A 95 0.43 -10.03 -6.74
C LYS A 95 -0.96 -9.79 -6.16
N PHE A 96 -1.08 -9.66 -4.85
CA PHE A 96 -2.36 -9.33 -4.22
C PHE A 96 -2.94 -8.02 -4.74
N PHE A 97 -2.14 -6.95 -4.78
CA PHE A 97 -2.64 -5.68 -5.27
C PHE A 97 -2.92 -5.70 -6.78
N GLU A 98 -2.15 -6.45 -7.57
CA GLU A 98 -2.43 -6.61 -9.01
C GLU A 98 -3.81 -7.25 -9.24
N GLU A 99 -4.14 -8.29 -8.47
CA GLU A 99 -5.40 -9.03 -8.61
C GLU A 99 -6.63 -8.25 -8.11
N ASN A 100 -6.44 -7.32 -7.18
CA ASN A 100 -7.55 -6.71 -6.44
C ASN A 100 -7.75 -5.21 -6.70
N ILE A 101 -6.77 -4.54 -7.31
CA ILE A 101 -6.94 -3.19 -7.81
C ILE A 101 -7.57 -3.27 -9.21
N ILE A 102 -8.64 -2.54 -9.46
CA ILE A 102 -9.32 -2.52 -10.76
C ILE A 102 -9.32 -1.12 -11.35
N SER A 103 -9.39 -1.00 -12.68
CA SER A 103 -9.62 0.30 -13.32
C SER A 103 -11.02 0.80 -13.02
N ARG A 104 -11.16 2.10 -12.79
CA ARG A 104 -12.45 2.75 -12.54
C ARG A 104 -13.11 3.24 -13.83
#